data_AF-A0A7T1MAT8-F1
#
_entry.id   AF-A0A7T1MAT8-F1
#
_cell.length_a   1.000
_cell.length_b   1.000
_cell.length_c   1.000
_cell.angle_alpha   90.00
_cell.angle_beta   90.00
_cell.angle_gamma   90.00
#
_symmetry.space_group_name_H-M   'P 1'
#
loop_
_entity.id
_entity.type
_entity.pdbx_description
1 polymer ?
#
loop_
_entity_poly.entity_id
_entity_poly.type
_entity_poly.pdbx_seq_one_letter_code
_entity_poly.pdbx_strand_id
1 'polypeptide(L)'
;MIPSVEQFIERLKADEDLQHKVKRALKAEELAVVAGDAGFSFTAAELVKGFAQLLLDSEDARAVALFDDLGWDAGELLWSLKSWAG
;
A
#
# COMPACT_ATOMS: atom_id res chain seq x y z
N MET A 1 -14.80 2.93 16.21
CA MET A 1 -14.47 3.47 14.88
C MET A 1 -13.52 2.47 14.24
N ILE A 2 -13.83 1.94 13.06
CA ILE A 2 -12.90 1.06 12.35
C ILE A 2 -11.78 1.96 11.81
N PRO A 3 -10.50 1.71 12.14
CA PRO A 3 -9.41 2.52 11.64
C PRO A 3 -9.40 2.52 10.11
N SER A 4 -9.13 3.65 9.46
CA SER A 4 -9.04 3.72 7.99
C SER A 4 -7.62 3.51 7.49
N VAL A 5 -7.46 3.15 6.21
CA VAL A 5 -6.13 2.99 5.58
C VAL A 5 -5.37 4.31 5.59
N GLU A 6 -6.06 5.44 5.47
CA GLU A 6 -5.47 6.78 5.60
C GLU A 6 -4.90 7.02 7.00
N GLN A 7 -5.60 6.60 8.06
CA GLN A 7 -5.09 6.72 9.43
C GLN A 7 -3.84 5.86 9.64
N PHE A 8 -3.77 4.69 9.00
CA PHE A 8 -2.58 3.85 9.01
C PHE A 8 -1.41 4.53 8.27
N ILE A 9 -1.67 5.18 7.14
CA ILE A 9 -0.67 5.96 6.38
C ILE A 9 -0.16 7.16 7.21
N GLU A 10 -1.05 7.89 7.88
CA GLU A 10 -0.64 8.98 8.76
C GLU A 10 0.21 8.48 9.93
N ARG A 11 -0.12 7.31 10.49
CA ARG A 11 0.73 6.67 11.49
C ARG A 11 2.09 6.28 10.93
N LEU A 12 2.13 5.70 9.73
CA LEU A 12 3.37 5.34 9.04
C LEU A 12 4.30 6.55 8.86
N LYS A 13 3.76 7.70 8.42
CA LYS A 13 4.56 8.93 8.25
C LYS A 13 5.25 9.39 9.53
N ALA A 14 4.65 9.11 10.68
CA ALA A 14 5.15 9.53 11.99
C ALA A 14 5.98 8.47 12.73
N ASP A 15 6.16 7.26 12.17
CA ASP A 15 6.77 6.12 12.86
C ASP A 15 7.78 5.41 11.94
N GLU A 16 9.07 5.76 12.08
CA GLU A 16 10.16 5.22 11.25
C GLU A 16 10.35 3.71 11.39
N ASP A 17 10.15 3.17 12.60
CA ASP A 17 10.22 1.73 12.85
C ASP A 17 9.10 0.99 12.12
N LEU A 18 7.89 1.55 12.13
CA LEU A 18 6.77 1.01 11.38
C LEU A 18 7.01 1.09 9.87
N GLN A 19 7.60 2.19 9.37
CA GLN A 19 8.01 2.28 7.95
C GLN A 19 9.00 1.19 7.58
N HIS A 20 9.99 0.91 8.43
CA HIS A 20 10.98 -0.13 8.18
C HIS A 20 10.37 -1.54 8.16
N LYS A 21 9.41 -1.81 9.04
CA LYS A 21 8.65 -3.07 9.03
C LYS A 21 7.82 -3.22 7.77
N VAL A 22 7.10 -2.17 7.35
CA VAL A 22 6.31 -2.17 6.12
C VAL A 22 7.19 -2.37 4.89
N LYS A 23 8.36 -1.72 4.80
CA LYS A 23 9.31 -1.91 3.68
C LYS A 23 9.82 -3.35 3.54
N ARG A 24 9.71 -4.17 4.58
CA ARG A 24 10.12 -5.58 4.58
C ARG A 24 8.97 -6.55 4.33
N ALA A 25 7.72 -6.08 4.36
CA ALA A 25 6.56 -6.89 4.02
C ALA A 25 6.47 -6.99 2.48
N LEU A 26 6.73 -8.18 1.94
CA LEU A 26 6.73 -8.43 0.50
C LEU A 26 5.38 -8.96 0.01
N LYS A 27 4.45 -9.24 0.92
CA LYS A 27 3.11 -9.74 0.64
C LYS A 27 2.04 -8.93 1.37
N ALA A 28 0.83 -8.90 0.82
CA ALA A 28 -0.29 -8.17 1.40
C ALA A 28 -0.71 -8.73 2.78
N GLU A 29 -0.57 -10.04 3.01
CA GLU A 29 -0.84 -10.67 4.30
C GLU A 29 0.19 -10.26 5.36
N GLU A 30 1.47 -10.14 4.99
CA GLU A 30 2.52 -9.66 5.89
C GLU A 30 2.27 -8.20 6.28
N LEU A 31 1.78 -7.40 5.33
CA LEU A 31 1.40 -6.01 5.58
C LEU A 31 0.21 -5.90 6.55
N ALA A 32 -0.77 -6.80 6.43
CA ALA A 32 -1.88 -6.89 7.37
C ALA A 32 -1.44 -7.26 8.79
N VAL A 33 -0.44 -8.15 8.93
CA VAL A 33 0.17 -8.47 10.22
C VAL A 33 0.88 -7.26 10.82
N VAL A 34 1.69 -6.56 10.02
CA VAL A 34 2.40 -5.34 10.47
C VAL A 34 1.42 -4.23 10.90
N ALA A 35 0.31 -4.07 10.16
CA ALA A 35 -0.76 -3.16 10.55
C ALA A 35 -1.41 -3.58 11.88
N GLY A 36 -1.65 -4.89 12.06
CA GLY A 36 -2.13 -5.52 13.30
C GLY A 36 -1.28 -5.17 14.51
N ASP A 37 0.04 -5.35 14.39
CA ASP A 37 1.01 -5.02 15.44
C ASP A 37 1.01 -3.51 15.80
N ALA A 38 0.60 -2.66 14.85
CA ALA A 38 0.46 -1.22 15.05
C ALA A 38 -0.94 -0.80 15.57
N GLY A 39 -1.82 -1.75 15.88
CA GLY A 39 -3.17 -1.51 16.40
C GLY A 39 -4.24 -1.32 15.33
N PHE A 40 -3.95 -1.65 14.07
CA PHE A 40 -4.90 -1.57 12.96
C PHE A 40 -5.33 -2.97 12.52
N SER A 41 -6.63 -3.23 12.42
CA SER A 41 -7.13 -4.52 11.95
C SER A 41 -7.64 -4.39 10.52
N PHE A 42 -6.87 -4.92 9.57
CA PHE A 42 -7.25 -5.01 8.16
C PHE A 42 -7.06 -6.43 7.63
N THR A 43 -7.90 -6.82 6.68
CA THR A 43 -7.59 -7.91 5.77
C THR A 43 -6.57 -7.44 4.71
N ALA A 44 -5.82 -8.39 4.15
CA ALA A 44 -4.92 -8.12 3.02
C ALA A 44 -5.66 -7.42 1.85
N ALA A 45 -6.90 -7.84 1.57
CA ALA A 45 -7.72 -7.28 0.51
C ALA A 45 -8.12 -5.81 0.78
N GLU A 46 -8.43 -5.45 2.03
CA GLU A 46 -8.76 -4.06 2.40
C GLU A 46 -7.55 -3.13 2.23
N LEU A 47 -6.35 -3.58 2.59
CA LEU A 47 -5.13 -2.82 2.37
C LEU A 47 -4.86 -2.58 0.88
N VAL A 48 -4.87 -3.65 0.08
CA VAL A 48 -4.61 -3.55 -1.37
C VAL A 48 -5.63 -2.62 -2.04
N LYS A 49 -6.92 -2.79 -1.74
CA LYS A 49 -7.98 -1.92 -2.31
C LYS A 49 -7.86 -0.48 -1.82
N GLY A 50 -7.54 -0.27 -0.55
CA GLY A 50 -7.36 1.07 0.02
C GLY A 50 -6.21 1.82 -0.65
N PHE A 51 -5.04 1.19 -0.78
CA PHE A 51 -3.90 1.82 -1.47
C PHE A 51 -4.20 2.08 -2.96
N ALA A 52 -4.86 1.15 -3.64
CA ALA A 52 -5.26 1.35 -5.03
C ALA A 52 -6.25 2.51 -5.19
N GLN A 53 -7.24 2.64 -4.31
CA GLN A 53 -8.18 3.75 -4.33
C GLN A 53 -7.49 5.09 -4.09
N LEU A 54 -6.55 5.15 -3.14
CA LEU A 54 -5.76 6.36 -2.89
C LEU A 54 -4.88 6.77 -4.08
N LEU A 55 -4.39 5.80 -4.86
CA LEU A 55 -3.69 6.08 -6.10
C LEU A 55 -4.64 6.63 -7.17
N LEU A 56 -5.82 6.02 -7.35
CA LEU A 56 -6.84 6.47 -8.30
C LEU A 56 -7.36 7.88 -7.99
N ASP A 57 -7.48 8.22 -6.70
CA ASP A 57 -7.95 9.53 -6.24
C ASP A 57 -6.84 10.59 -6.21
N SER A 58 -5.58 10.22 -6.50
CA SER A 58 -4.45 11.16 -6.52
C SER A 58 -4.38 11.95 -7.81
N GLU A 59 -3.85 13.19 -7.75
CA GLU A 59 -3.59 13.98 -8.95
C GLU A 59 -2.53 13.31 -9.84
N ASP A 60 -2.67 13.44 -11.16
CA ASP A 60 -1.83 12.78 -12.17
C ASP A 60 -0.31 12.89 -11.87
N ALA A 61 0.16 14.07 -11.49
CA ALA A 61 1.57 14.30 -11.18
C ALA A 61 2.07 13.47 -9.99
N ARG A 62 1.20 13.25 -9.00
CA ARG A 62 1.50 12.42 -7.82
C ARG A 62 1.46 10.94 -8.15
N ALA A 63 0.52 10.51 -8.99
CA ALA A 63 0.47 9.12 -9.46
C ALA A 63 1.75 8.74 -10.21
N VAL A 64 2.26 9.61 -11.08
CA VAL A 64 3.54 9.40 -11.80
C VAL A 64 4.72 9.36 -10.83
N ALA A 65 4.82 10.30 -9.89
CA ALA A 65 5.91 10.31 -8.91
C ALA A 65 5.91 9.04 -8.04
N LEU A 66 4.74 8.55 -7.61
CA LEU A 66 4.63 7.31 -6.85
C LEU A 66 5.05 6.08 -7.68
N PHE A 67 4.75 6.06 -8.97
CA PHE A 67 5.19 5.01 -9.88
C PHE A 67 6.71 5.01 -10.04
N ASP A 68 7.30 6.17 -10.31
CA ASP A 68 8.73 6.33 -10.55
C ASP A 68 9.58 6.08 -9.28
N ASP A 69 9.12 6.57 -8.11
CA ASP A 69 9.93 6.59 -6.87
C ASP A 69 9.71 5.37 -5.95
N LEU A 70 8.54 4.72 -5.99
CA LEU A 70 8.25 3.57 -5.09
C LEU A 70 8.57 2.21 -5.70
N GLY A 71 9.17 2.17 -6.89
CA GLY A 71 9.60 0.92 -7.51
C GLY A 71 8.42 0.01 -7.87
N TRP A 72 7.25 0.58 -8.18
CA TRP A 72 6.28 -0.09 -9.04
C TRP A 72 6.92 -0.23 -10.41
N ASP A 73 7.79 -1.22 -10.55
CA ASP A 73 8.55 -1.42 -11.76
C ASP A 73 7.57 -1.56 -12.93
N ALA A 74 7.88 -0.96 -14.08
CA ALA A 74 7.03 -1.07 -15.26
C ALA A 74 6.74 -2.54 -15.62
N GLY A 75 7.62 -3.47 -15.21
CA GLY A 75 7.42 -4.92 -15.25
C GLY A 75 6.26 -5.44 -14.40
N GLU A 76 6.05 -4.94 -13.17
CA GLU A 76 4.93 -5.32 -12.29
C GLU A 76 3.60 -4.79 -12.85
N LEU A 77 3.61 -3.60 -13.45
CA LEU A 77 2.43 -3.03 -14.12
C LEU A 77 2.08 -3.85 -15.37
N LEU A 78 3.09 -4.22 -16.18
CA LEU A 78 2.90 -5.03 -17.37
C LEU A 78 2.47 -6.47 -17.04
N TRP A 79 3.00 -7.05 -15.96
CA TRP A 79 2.62 -8.38 -15.46
C TRP A 79 1.19 -8.36 -14.92
N SER A 80 0.84 -7.35 -14.12
CA SER A 80 -0.52 -7.14 -13.63
C SER A 80 -1.50 -6.99 -14.79
N LEU A 81 -1.18 -6.19 -15.81
CA LEU A 81 -2.02 -6.03 -17.01
C LEU A 81 -2.18 -7.32 -17.81
N LYS A 82 -1.12 -8.13 -17.95
CA LYS A 82 -1.19 -9.44 -18.62
C LYS A 82 -2.05 -10.43 -17.84
N SER A 83 -1.97 -10.41 -16.51
CA SER A 83 -2.73 -11.29 -15.63
C SER A 83 -4.17 -10.83 -15.38
N TRP A 84 -4.48 -9.54 -15.58
CA TRP A 84 -5.84 -8.97 -15.38
C TRP A 84 -6.84 -9.41 -16.46
N ALA A 85 -6.35 -9.73 -17.66
CA ALA A 85 -7.18 -10.24 -18.76
C ALA A 85 -7.45 -11.75 -18.68
N GLY A 86 -6.99 -12.43 -17.62
CA GLY A 86 -7.17 -13.87 -17.38
C GLY A 86 -8.31 -14.19 -16.43
#